data_AF-A0A2V2VJE3-F1
#
_entry.id   AF-A0A2V2VJE3-F1
#
_cell.length_a   1.000
_cell.length_b   1.000
_cell.length_c   1.000
_cell.angle_alpha   90.00
_cell.angle_beta   90.00
_cell.angle_gamma   90.00
#
_symmetry.space_group_name_H-M   'P 1'
#
loop_
_entity.id
_entity.type
_entity.pdbx_description
1 polymer ?
#
loop_
_entity_poly.entity_id
_entity_poly.type
_entity_poly.pdbx_seq_one_letter_code
_entity_poly.pdbx_strand_id
1 'polypeptide(L)'
;MLWHLLQPKVTCICVFSSICVFFFPFFAGGGQNKRLCHACIYIYIYIGSVQGGGGEVAMIKSYFDLFDILVNEETVPVTFLVSSFSLGRDIHARTTDGEALEEVRAGSVATVPLWAAVALRQEGYLVPQVPSRYTTSVFREFKTDPLAVSLHKKSPYYYEAGLLLCAMLPINEGNRLAAQLFRLYQLRYLKVIHAASKKGFDLSDVREKLCESERELLDALIGGLEEERQWHHSAF
;
A
#
# COMPACT_ATOMS: atom_id res chain seq x y z
N MET A 1 -10.97 9.36 54.38
CA MET A 1 -9.56 9.81 54.39
C MET A 1 -8.72 8.71 53.75
N LEU A 2 -7.77 9.08 52.88
CA LEU A 2 -6.96 8.24 51.96
C LEU A 2 -7.61 7.82 50.64
N TRP A 3 -7.61 8.74 49.67
CA TRP A 3 -7.57 8.47 48.23
C TRP A 3 -6.49 9.35 47.57
N HIS A 4 -5.30 9.38 48.16
CA HIS A 4 -4.11 9.91 47.51
C HIS A 4 -3.18 8.74 47.19
N LEU A 5 -3.10 8.39 45.91
CA LEU A 5 -1.94 7.86 45.16
C LEU A 5 -2.45 7.07 43.94
N LEU A 6 -2.68 7.76 42.83
CA LEU A 6 -2.25 7.37 41.47
C LEU A 6 -2.88 8.35 40.46
N GLN A 7 -2.10 9.33 40.03
CA GLN A 7 -2.34 10.11 38.82
C GLN A 7 -1.00 10.22 38.10
N PRO A 8 -0.78 9.52 36.97
CA PRO A 8 0.24 9.96 36.02
C PRO A 8 -0.35 11.09 35.17
N LYS A 9 0.30 12.25 35.25
CA LYS A 9 0.06 13.40 34.38
C LYS A 9 0.38 13.01 32.93
N VAL A 10 -0.62 12.95 32.07
CA VAL A 10 -0.43 13.05 30.62
C VAL A 10 -1.10 14.33 30.17
N THR A 11 -0.29 15.38 30.05
CA THR A 11 -0.66 16.62 29.38
C THR A 11 -0.78 16.36 27.89
N CYS A 12 -2.01 16.18 27.41
CA CYS A 12 -2.36 16.29 25.99
C CYS A 12 -2.15 17.74 25.54
N ILE A 13 -1.18 17.97 24.66
CA ILE A 13 -1.19 19.15 23.79
C ILE A 13 -1.86 18.70 22.50
N CYS A 14 -3.17 18.92 22.44
CA CYS A 14 -3.97 18.82 21.23
C CYS A 14 -3.79 20.13 20.45
N VAL A 15 -3.14 20.12 19.29
CA VAL A 15 -3.34 21.17 18.29
C VAL A 15 -3.34 20.55 16.88
N PHE A 16 -4.37 20.90 16.12
CA PHE A 16 -4.62 20.66 14.69
C PHE A 16 -5.39 19.38 14.26
N SER A 17 -6.71 19.52 14.40
CA SER A 17 -7.69 19.45 13.29
C SER A 17 -8.12 18.07 12.74
N SER A 18 -9.34 17.69 13.13
CA SER A 18 -10.32 16.92 12.35
C SER A 18 -9.85 15.63 11.67
N ILE A 19 -9.47 14.63 12.46
CA ILE A 19 -9.64 13.24 12.07
C ILE A 19 -10.26 12.52 13.27
N CYS A 20 -11.59 12.35 13.23
CA CYS A 20 -12.29 11.47 14.16
C CYS A 20 -11.71 10.07 14.02
N VAL A 21 -10.94 9.70 15.02
CA VAL A 21 -10.45 8.35 15.29
C VAL A 21 -11.67 7.45 15.46
N PHE A 22 -11.98 6.61 14.46
CA PHE A 22 -12.77 5.41 14.70
C PHE A 22 -11.90 4.45 15.52
N PHE A 23 -11.86 4.70 16.82
CA PHE A 23 -11.34 3.78 17.81
C PHE A 23 -12.42 2.70 17.96
N PHE A 24 -12.23 1.53 17.36
CA PHE A 24 -13.06 0.36 17.62
C PHE A 24 -12.56 -0.30 18.91
N PRO A 25 -13.36 -0.37 19.99
CA PRO A 25 -13.02 -1.17 21.16
C PRO A 25 -13.86 -2.46 21.09
N PHE A 26 -13.42 -3.48 20.37
CA PHE A 26 -14.03 -4.81 20.53
C PHE A 26 -13.08 -5.91 20.03
N PHE A 27 -12.22 -6.40 20.93
CA PHE A 27 -11.84 -7.82 21.11
C PHE A 27 -10.77 -7.89 22.22
N ALA A 28 -11.23 -7.88 23.47
CA ALA A 28 -10.43 -8.35 24.60
C ALA A 28 -10.68 -9.87 24.72
N GLY A 29 -10.02 -10.64 23.86
CA GLY A 29 -10.02 -12.09 23.88
C GLY A 29 -8.62 -12.57 23.51
N GLY A 30 -7.91 -13.17 24.47
CA GLY A 30 -6.55 -13.65 24.29
C GLY A 30 -6.50 -14.77 23.24
N GLY A 31 -5.85 -14.48 22.13
CA GLY A 31 -5.59 -15.42 21.03
C GLY A 31 -4.75 -14.70 19.98
N GLN A 32 -3.71 -15.37 19.48
CA GLN A 32 -2.62 -14.80 18.68
C GLN A 32 -3.04 -14.33 17.26
N ASN A 33 -4.00 -13.41 17.12
CA ASN A 33 -4.30 -12.80 15.83
C ASN A 33 -3.65 -11.41 15.69
N LYS A 34 -2.31 -11.42 15.58
CA LYS A 34 -1.48 -10.22 15.29
C LYS A 34 -1.57 -9.75 13.84
N ARG A 35 -2.48 -10.29 13.03
CA ARG A 35 -2.64 -9.98 11.60
C ARG A 35 -3.84 -9.06 11.30
N LEU A 36 -4.33 -8.30 12.27
CA LEU A 36 -5.36 -7.30 11.99
C LEU A 36 -4.76 -6.11 11.22
N CYS A 37 -5.01 -6.10 9.92
CA CYS A 37 -4.85 -4.98 8.97
C CYS A 37 -3.48 -4.29 9.00
N HIS A 38 -2.46 -5.03 8.57
CA HIS A 38 -1.12 -4.47 8.27
C HIS A 38 -1.26 -3.22 7.37
N ALA A 39 -2.15 -3.22 6.38
CA ALA A 39 -2.37 -2.06 5.49
C ALA A 39 -2.86 -0.77 6.19
N CYS A 40 -3.80 -0.85 7.14
CA CYS A 40 -4.30 0.35 7.85
C CYS A 40 -3.24 0.96 8.78
N ILE A 41 -2.50 0.10 9.49
CA ILE A 41 -1.41 0.52 10.38
C ILE A 41 -0.25 1.07 9.54
N TYR A 42 0.07 0.42 8.41
CA TYR A 42 1.11 0.89 7.49
C TYR A 42 0.82 2.27 6.93
N ILE A 43 -0.41 2.57 6.51
CA ILE A 43 -0.73 3.89 5.95
C ILE A 43 -0.66 4.99 7.03
N TYR A 44 -1.08 4.70 8.27
CA TYR A 44 -0.96 5.65 9.38
C TYR A 44 0.49 5.88 9.82
N ILE A 45 1.32 4.83 9.87
CA ILE A 45 2.77 4.95 10.13
C ILE A 45 3.44 5.71 8.99
N TYR A 46 3.06 5.46 7.74
CA TYR A 46 3.63 6.13 6.57
C TYR A 46 3.41 7.65 6.61
N ILE A 47 2.20 8.10 6.94
CA ILE A 47 1.91 9.54 7.09
C ILE A 47 2.70 10.15 8.27
N GLY A 48 2.91 9.39 9.36
CA GLY A 48 3.73 9.82 10.49
C GLY A 48 5.24 9.88 10.21
N SER A 49 5.78 8.94 9.42
CA SER A 49 7.20 8.88 9.07
C SER A 49 7.62 9.90 8.00
N VAL A 50 6.71 10.32 7.11
CA VAL A 50 7.01 11.35 6.09
C VAL A 50 7.26 12.74 6.71
N GLN A 51 6.86 12.98 7.97
CA GLN A 51 7.17 14.22 8.69
C GLN A 51 8.56 14.20 9.37
N GLY A 52 9.22 13.05 9.45
CA GLY A 52 10.57 12.90 9.98
C GLY A 52 11.60 12.86 8.84
N GLY A 53 12.25 13.98 8.57
CA GLY A 53 13.32 14.05 7.57
C GLY A 53 14.39 12.98 7.83
N GLY A 54 14.67 12.16 6.81
CA GLY A 54 15.74 11.16 6.83
C GLY A 54 15.35 9.73 7.18
N GLY A 55 14.07 9.35 7.07
CA GLY A 55 13.66 7.96 7.22
C GLY A 55 14.21 7.07 6.09
N GLU A 56 15.15 6.20 6.43
CA GLU A 56 15.62 5.10 5.58
C GLU A 56 14.41 4.28 5.12
N VAL A 57 14.10 4.34 3.82
CA VAL A 57 13.03 3.53 3.21
C VAL A 57 13.54 2.10 3.14
N ALA A 58 13.36 1.34 4.22
CA ALA A 58 13.69 -0.07 4.26
C ALA A 58 12.77 -0.82 3.26
N MET A 59 13.38 -1.20 2.14
CA MET A 59 12.74 -1.73 0.93
C MET A 59 12.10 -3.11 1.07
N ILE A 60 12.71 -3.95 1.89
CA ILE A 60 12.28 -5.30 2.20
C ILE A 60 12.31 -5.37 3.72
N LYS A 61 11.16 -5.52 4.37
CA LYS A 61 11.11 -5.52 5.85
C LYS A 61 11.72 -6.81 6.39
N SER A 62 11.50 -7.90 5.66
CA SER A 62 12.07 -9.22 5.95
C SER A 62 12.49 -9.88 4.65
N TYR A 63 13.76 -10.25 4.56
CA TYR A 63 14.31 -10.96 3.40
C TYR A 63 13.57 -12.27 3.09
N PHE A 64 12.96 -12.90 4.10
CA PHE A 64 12.25 -14.16 3.96
C PHE A 64 10.75 -14.00 3.71
N ASP A 65 10.24 -12.76 3.68
CA ASP A 65 8.85 -12.53 3.35
C ASP A 65 8.66 -12.54 1.82
N LEU A 66 8.05 -13.61 1.31
CA LEU A 66 7.74 -13.76 -0.10
C LEU A 66 6.84 -12.64 -0.61
N PHE A 67 5.94 -12.13 0.23
CA PHE A 67 5.06 -11.05 -0.17
C PHE A 67 5.86 -9.77 -0.46
N ASP A 68 6.76 -9.39 0.44
CA ASP A 68 7.63 -8.23 0.25
C ASP A 68 8.52 -8.41 -1.00
N ILE A 69 9.07 -9.60 -1.26
CA ILE A 69 9.85 -9.88 -2.48
C ILE A 69 9.00 -9.63 -3.73
N LEU A 70 7.77 -10.15 -3.76
CA LEU A 70 6.87 -10.04 -4.91
C LEU A 70 6.40 -8.60 -5.15
N VAL A 71 6.16 -7.83 -4.09
CA VAL A 71 5.86 -6.39 -4.20
C VAL A 71 7.02 -5.65 -4.87
N ASN A 72 8.25 -5.97 -4.47
CA ASN A 72 9.46 -5.30 -4.94
C ASN A 72 9.86 -5.65 -6.38
N GLU A 73 9.36 -6.76 -6.90
CA GLU A 73 9.56 -7.15 -8.31
C GLU A 73 8.66 -6.35 -9.26
N GLU A 74 7.66 -5.62 -8.76
CA GLU A 74 6.85 -4.75 -9.62
C GLU A 74 7.71 -3.65 -10.27
N THR A 75 7.43 -3.39 -11.54
CA THR A 75 8.18 -2.40 -12.29
C THR A 75 7.57 -1.00 -12.24
N VAL A 76 8.44 0.01 -12.26
CA VAL A 76 8.10 1.43 -12.30
C VAL A 76 8.85 2.16 -13.42
N PRO A 77 8.22 3.16 -14.07
CA PRO A 77 8.91 4.02 -15.01
C PRO A 77 9.84 4.98 -14.28
N VAL A 78 11.04 5.16 -14.81
CA VAL A 78 12.10 6.00 -14.24
C VAL A 78 12.75 6.84 -15.33
N THR A 79 13.25 8.01 -14.95
CA THR A 79 14.11 8.86 -15.78
C THR A 79 15.52 8.83 -15.22
N PHE A 80 16.48 8.41 -16.02
CA PHE A 80 17.89 8.41 -15.62
C PHE A 80 18.46 9.83 -15.61
N LEU A 81 19.15 10.19 -14.54
CA LEU A 81 19.86 11.46 -14.42
C LEU A 81 21.30 11.36 -14.93
N VAL A 82 21.88 10.16 -14.92
CA VAL A 82 23.27 9.90 -15.29
C VAL A 82 23.33 8.89 -16.44
N SER A 83 24.23 9.13 -17.40
CA SER A 83 24.50 8.16 -18.46
C SER A 83 25.18 6.92 -17.88
N SER A 84 24.67 5.74 -18.20
CA SER A 84 25.22 4.48 -17.73
C SER A 84 25.61 3.61 -18.91
N PHE A 85 26.90 3.30 -19.00
CA PHE A 85 27.45 2.41 -20.02
C PHE A 85 27.06 0.95 -19.72
N SER A 86 26.97 0.12 -20.75
CA SER A 86 26.67 -1.33 -20.69
C SER A 86 25.26 -1.76 -20.21
N LEU A 87 24.47 -0.87 -19.62
CA LEU A 87 23.11 -1.19 -19.14
C LEU A 87 22.03 -1.22 -20.22
N GLY A 88 22.30 -0.70 -21.43
CA GLY A 88 21.28 -0.59 -22.47
C GLY A 88 20.80 -1.93 -23.05
N ARG A 89 21.58 -3.02 -22.90
CA ARG A 89 21.16 -4.36 -23.32
C ARG A 89 20.12 -4.98 -22.37
N ASP A 90 20.24 -4.67 -21.08
CA ASP A 90 19.37 -5.23 -20.03
C ASP A 90 18.18 -4.30 -19.76
N ILE A 91 18.38 -3.00 -19.93
CA ILE A 91 17.39 -1.96 -19.70
C ILE A 91 16.97 -1.36 -21.04
N HIS A 92 15.71 -1.59 -21.41
CA HIS A 92 15.07 -1.03 -22.60
C HIS A 92 14.85 0.49 -22.46
N ALA A 93 15.94 1.26 -22.47
CA ALA A 93 15.91 2.72 -22.35
C ALA A 93 15.40 3.36 -23.64
N ARG A 94 14.61 4.42 -23.46
CA ARG A 94 14.01 5.19 -24.54
C ARG A 94 14.26 6.67 -24.35
N THR A 95 14.32 7.42 -25.44
CA THR A 95 14.24 8.89 -25.40
C THR A 95 12.85 9.33 -24.93
N THR A 96 12.70 10.58 -24.49
CA THR A 96 11.38 11.19 -24.23
C THR A 96 10.41 11.07 -25.40
N ASP A 97 10.93 11.04 -26.62
CA ASP A 97 10.16 10.92 -27.87
C ASP A 97 9.87 9.45 -28.25
N GLY A 98 10.32 8.49 -27.43
CA GLY A 98 9.99 7.05 -27.56
C GLY A 98 10.97 6.20 -28.36
N GLU A 99 12.02 6.82 -28.92
CA GLU A 99 13.09 6.14 -29.67
C GLU A 99 13.89 5.21 -28.76
N ALA A 100 14.18 3.99 -29.22
CA ALA A 100 14.99 3.03 -28.47
C ALA A 100 16.46 3.45 -28.48
N LEU A 101 17.11 3.35 -27.33
CA LEU A 101 18.53 3.68 -27.17
C LEU A 101 19.33 2.40 -26.90
N GLU A 102 20.47 2.26 -27.59
CA GLU A 102 21.45 1.20 -27.34
C GLU A 102 22.16 1.36 -25.98
N GLU A 103 22.21 2.59 -25.45
CA GLU A 103 22.83 2.91 -24.17
C GLU A 103 21.96 3.88 -23.36
N VAL A 104 22.01 3.74 -22.04
CA VAL A 104 21.29 4.62 -21.11
C VAL A 104 21.97 5.99 -21.10
N ARG A 105 21.29 6.99 -21.67
CA ARG A 105 21.72 8.39 -21.61
C ARG A 105 21.03 9.15 -20.48
N ALA A 106 21.63 10.23 -20.02
CA ALA A 106 20.95 11.15 -19.12
C ALA A 106 19.68 11.69 -19.81
N GLY A 107 18.57 11.73 -19.06
CA GLY A 107 17.24 12.08 -19.57
C GLY A 107 16.48 10.92 -20.23
N SER A 108 17.10 9.74 -20.39
CA SER A 108 16.38 8.57 -20.93
C SER A 108 15.35 8.04 -19.94
N VAL A 109 14.25 7.52 -20.47
CA VAL A 109 13.16 6.89 -19.72
C VAL A 109 13.26 5.39 -19.90
N ALA A 110 13.19 4.65 -18.80
CA ALA A 110 13.11 3.20 -18.84
C ALA A 110 12.14 2.68 -17.79
N THR A 111 11.93 1.37 -17.79
CA THR A 111 11.14 0.67 -16.77
C THR A 111 12.06 -0.26 -16.01
N VAL A 112 12.07 -0.15 -14.68
CA VAL A 112 12.95 -0.95 -13.79
C VAL A 112 12.12 -1.49 -12.62
N PRO A 113 12.52 -2.62 -12.00
CA PRO A 113 11.85 -3.13 -10.82
C PRO A 113 12.03 -2.18 -9.61
N LEU A 114 11.07 -2.19 -8.69
CA LEU A 114 11.07 -1.33 -7.50
C LEU A 114 12.35 -1.49 -6.67
N TRP A 115 12.82 -2.73 -6.48
CA TRP A 115 14.08 -3.01 -5.77
C TRP A 115 15.29 -2.26 -6.34
N ALA A 116 15.39 -2.18 -7.67
CA ALA A 116 16.45 -1.44 -8.33
C ALA A 116 16.20 0.07 -8.29
N ALA A 117 14.94 0.50 -8.46
CA ALA A 117 14.56 1.90 -8.47
C ALA A 117 14.95 2.60 -7.17
N VAL A 118 14.69 1.99 -6.01
CA VAL A 118 15.02 2.62 -4.72
C VAL A 118 16.52 2.73 -4.51
N ALA A 119 17.28 1.66 -4.75
CA ALA A 119 18.74 1.69 -4.60
C ALA A 119 19.37 2.77 -5.50
N LEU A 120 18.95 2.84 -6.77
CA LEU A 120 19.47 3.83 -7.71
C LEU A 120 18.99 5.26 -7.41
N ARG A 121 17.80 5.41 -6.82
CA ARG A 121 17.27 6.71 -6.40
C ARG A 121 18.01 7.28 -5.19
N GLN A 122 18.39 6.43 -4.22
CA GLN A 122 19.13 6.83 -3.03
C GLN A 122 20.50 7.42 -3.40
N GLU A 123 21.18 6.82 -4.37
CA GLU A 123 22.45 7.31 -4.92
C GLU A 123 22.30 8.45 -5.94
N GLY A 124 21.06 8.85 -6.28
CA GLY A 124 20.79 9.97 -7.18
C GLY A 124 20.97 9.68 -8.68
N TYR A 125 21.00 8.40 -9.09
CA TYR A 125 21.16 8.02 -10.51
C TYR A 125 19.89 8.20 -11.35
N LEU A 126 18.71 8.16 -10.72
CA LEU A 126 17.43 8.24 -11.40
C LEU A 126 16.35 8.95 -10.58
N VAL A 127 15.26 9.31 -11.25
CA VAL A 127 14.03 9.84 -10.67
C VAL A 127 12.85 8.97 -11.12
N PRO A 128 12.08 8.38 -10.19
CA PRO A 128 10.89 7.63 -10.56
C PRO A 128 9.77 8.55 -11.02
N GLN A 129 8.99 8.06 -11.97
CA GLN A 129 7.81 8.70 -12.52
C GLN A 129 6.56 8.00 -12.01
N VAL A 130 5.43 8.72 -11.96
CA VAL A 130 4.15 8.12 -11.56
C VAL A 130 3.65 7.19 -12.69
N PRO A 131 3.52 5.87 -12.43
CA PRO A 131 2.92 4.93 -13.38
C PRO A 131 1.50 5.32 -13.81
N SER A 132 1.11 4.92 -15.02
CA SER A 132 -0.25 5.13 -15.54
C SER A 132 -1.36 4.61 -14.62
N ARG A 133 -1.07 3.53 -13.86
CA ARG A 133 -1.98 2.92 -12.88
C ARG A 133 -2.31 3.80 -11.66
N TYR A 134 -1.54 4.86 -11.42
CA TYR A 134 -1.74 5.82 -10.31
C TYR A 134 -2.13 7.23 -10.79
N THR A 135 -2.58 7.37 -12.04
CA THR A 135 -3.03 8.65 -12.55
C THR A 135 -4.35 9.10 -11.91
N THR A 136 -4.58 10.41 -11.84
CA THR A 136 -5.85 10.97 -11.37
C THR A 136 -7.06 10.45 -12.15
N SER A 137 -6.89 10.13 -13.45
CA SER A 137 -7.94 9.51 -14.26
C SER A 137 -8.36 8.15 -13.69
N VAL A 138 -7.37 7.30 -13.38
CA VAL A 138 -7.63 5.99 -12.78
C VAL A 138 -8.32 6.13 -11.42
N PHE A 139 -7.89 7.08 -10.57
CA PHE A 139 -8.57 7.34 -9.30
C PHE A 139 -10.01 7.84 -9.45
N ARG A 140 -10.38 8.47 -10.57
CA ARG A 140 -11.76 8.87 -10.85
C ARG A 140 -12.65 7.66 -11.20
N GLU A 141 -12.10 6.63 -11.83
CA GLU A 141 -12.82 5.38 -12.14
C GLU A 141 -13.38 4.74 -10.86
N PHE A 142 -12.63 4.81 -9.75
CA PHE A 142 -13.05 4.25 -8.46
C PHE A 142 -14.06 5.09 -7.67
N LYS A 143 -14.35 6.33 -8.09
CA LYS A 143 -15.27 7.21 -7.34
C LYS A 143 -16.74 6.79 -7.48
N THR A 144 -17.11 6.22 -8.62
CA THR A 144 -18.50 5.80 -8.90
C THR A 144 -18.81 4.47 -8.24
N ASP A 145 -18.07 3.43 -8.58
CA ASP A 145 -18.08 2.15 -7.89
C ASP A 145 -16.67 1.64 -7.64
N PRO A 146 -16.18 1.73 -6.39
CA PRO A 146 -14.86 1.27 -6.02
C PRO A 146 -14.58 -0.19 -6.36
N LEU A 147 -15.55 -1.10 -6.39
CA LEU A 147 -15.33 -2.54 -6.67
C LEU A 147 -15.53 -2.95 -8.14
N ALA A 148 -16.06 -2.05 -8.98
CA ALA A 148 -16.29 -2.37 -10.39
C ALA A 148 -14.99 -2.61 -11.15
N VAL A 149 -13.95 -1.84 -10.82
CA VAL A 149 -12.63 -1.92 -11.45
C VAL A 149 -11.75 -2.93 -10.70
N SER A 150 -11.10 -3.81 -11.46
CA SER A 150 -10.12 -4.76 -10.92
C SER A 150 -8.82 -4.05 -10.57
N LEU A 151 -8.48 -4.04 -9.28
CA LEU A 151 -7.15 -3.60 -8.83
C LEU A 151 -6.10 -4.63 -9.20
N HIS A 152 -6.43 -5.91 -9.08
CA HIS A 152 -5.54 -7.02 -9.43
C HIS A 152 -4.97 -6.91 -10.85
N LYS A 153 -5.81 -6.54 -11.83
CA LYS A 153 -5.38 -6.33 -13.23
C LYS A 153 -4.44 -5.15 -13.39
N LYS A 154 -4.53 -4.12 -12.53
CA LYS A 154 -3.64 -2.95 -12.58
C LYS A 154 -2.32 -3.25 -11.85
N SER A 155 -2.38 -3.91 -10.70
CA SER A 155 -1.24 -4.45 -9.97
C SER A 155 -1.77 -5.37 -8.84
N PRO A 156 -1.22 -6.58 -8.66
CA PRO A 156 -1.61 -7.46 -7.56
C PRO A 156 -1.26 -6.86 -6.19
N TYR A 157 -0.23 -6.02 -6.11
CA TYR A 157 0.26 -5.38 -4.89
C TYR A 157 0.03 -3.85 -4.90
N TYR A 158 -1.15 -3.43 -5.38
CA TYR A 158 -1.44 -2.04 -5.75
C TYR A 158 -1.16 -1.02 -4.65
N TYR A 159 -1.48 -1.34 -3.40
CA TYR A 159 -1.31 -0.43 -2.27
C TYR A 159 0.15 -0.39 -1.82
N GLU A 160 0.79 -1.54 -1.71
CA GLU A 160 2.14 -1.70 -1.19
C GLU A 160 3.19 -1.13 -2.15
N ALA A 161 3.08 -1.48 -3.44
CA ALA A 161 3.90 -0.88 -4.48
C ALA A 161 3.68 0.64 -4.59
N GLY A 162 2.43 1.08 -4.40
CA GLY A 162 2.07 2.50 -4.43
C GLY A 162 2.69 3.28 -3.26
N LEU A 163 2.70 2.70 -2.06
CA LEU A 163 3.35 3.31 -0.88
C LEU A 163 4.86 3.39 -1.06
N LEU A 164 5.52 2.33 -1.56
CA LEU A 164 6.95 2.37 -1.88
C LEU A 164 7.27 3.46 -2.90
N LEU A 165 6.42 3.63 -3.92
CA LEU A 165 6.56 4.71 -4.88
C LEU A 165 6.44 6.09 -4.23
N CYS A 166 5.47 6.29 -3.32
CA CYS A 166 5.34 7.55 -2.58
C CYS A 166 6.62 7.95 -1.84
N ALA A 167 7.42 6.98 -1.39
CA ALA A 167 8.69 7.21 -0.69
C ALA A 167 9.74 7.87 -1.58
N MET A 168 9.75 7.47 -2.85
CA MET A 168 10.77 7.91 -3.79
C MET A 168 10.41 9.22 -4.50
N LEU A 169 9.11 9.54 -4.55
CA LEU A 169 8.59 10.74 -5.19
C LEU A 169 8.88 12.00 -4.36
N PRO A 170 8.88 13.18 -4.98
CA PRO A 170 8.90 14.44 -4.25
C PRO A 170 7.77 14.52 -3.22
N ILE A 171 8.04 15.10 -2.05
CA ILE A 171 7.13 15.12 -0.88
C ILE A 171 5.69 15.48 -1.25
N ASN A 172 5.49 16.51 -2.06
CA ASN A 172 4.16 16.96 -2.47
C ASN A 172 3.40 15.92 -3.30
N GLU A 173 4.10 15.25 -4.22
CA GLU A 173 3.50 14.23 -5.09
C GLU A 173 3.28 12.92 -4.35
N GLY A 174 4.26 12.50 -3.54
CA GLY A 174 4.15 11.32 -2.68
C GLY A 174 3.00 11.45 -1.69
N ASN A 175 2.85 12.60 -1.03
CA ASN A 175 1.73 12.85 -0.10
C ASN A 175 0.38 12.83 -0.81
N ARG A 176 0.29 13.42 -2.01
CA ARG A 176 -0.94 13.39 -2.81
C ARG A 176 -1.33 11.96 -3.18
N LEU A 177 -0.37 11.16 -3.65
CA LEU A 177 -0.60 9.76 -4.01
C LEU A 177 -1.00 8.93 -2.78
N ALA A 178 -0.27 9.07 -1.66
CA ALA A 178 -0.58 8.37 -0.42
C ALA A 178 -2.01 8.67 0.07
N ALA A 179 -2.44 9.94 0.02
CA ALA A 179 -3.81 10.31 0.38
C ALA A 179 -4.87 9.68 -0.54
N GLN A 180 -4.58 9.58 -1.85
CA GLN A 180 -5.47 8.91 -2.81
C GLN A 180 -5.55 7.40 -2.57
N LEU A 181 -4.41 6.74 -2.32
CA LEU A 181 -4.34 5.32 -1.99
C LEU A 181 -5.11 5.01 -0.71
N PHE A 182 -4.90 5.80 0.34
CA PHE A 182 -5.62 5.66 1.61
C PHE A 182 -7.13 5.78 1.42
N ARG A 183 -7.57 6.83 0.72
CA ARG A 183 -8.99 7.06 0.46
C ARG A 183 -9.61 5.91 -0.31
N LEU A 184 -8.91 5.40 -1.31
CA LEU A 184 -9.36 4.25 -2.09
C LEU A 184 -9.50 3.00 -1.21
N TYR A 185 -8.49 2.71 -0.40
CA TYR A 185 -8.51 1.58 0.53
C TYR A 185 -9.69 1.67 1.50
N GLN A 186 -9.92 2.83 2.13
CA GLN A 186 -11.07 3.04 3.03
C GLN A 186 -12.43 2.75 2.35
N LEU A 187 -12.60 3.22 1.11
CA LEU A 187 -13.86 3.01 0.37
C LEU A 187 -14.08 1.55 0.01
N ARG A 188 -13.02 0.83 -0.35
CA ARG A 188 -13.10 -0.58 -0.74
C ARG A 188 -13.19 -1.51 0.47
N TYR A 189 -12.48 -1.19 1.56
CA TYR A 189 -12.46 -1.96 2.80
C TYR A 189 -13.88 -2.32 3.30
N LEU A 190 -14.73 -1.31 3.48
CA LEU A 190 -16.11 -1.53 3.92
C LEU A 190 -16.93 -2.31 2.89
N LYS A 191 -16.72 -2.09 1.59
CA LYS A 191 -17.42 -2.82 0.54
C LYS A 191 -17.03 -4.31 0.49
N VAL A 192 -15.76 -4.64 0.73
CA VAL A 192 -15.29 -6.04 0.82
C VAL A 192 -15.94 -6.74 2.00
N ILE A 193 -15.95 -6.10 3.18
CA ILE A 193 -16.62 -6.64 4.38
C ILE A 193 -18.11 -6.86 4.10
N HIS A 194 -18.79 -5.84 3.58
CA HIS A 194 -20.22 -5.94 3.24
C HIS A 194 -20.52 -7.01 2.19
N ALA A 195 -19.62 -7.26 1.24
CA ALA A 195 -19.79 -8.33 0.28
C ALA A 195 -19.71 -9.70 0.97
N ALA A 196 -18.71 -9.91 1.83
CA ALA A 196 -18.52 -11.16 2.55
C ALA A 196 -19.65 -11.47 3.55
N SER A 197 -20.24 -10.46 4.20
CA SER A 197 -21.34 -10.66 5.15
C SER A 197 -22.69 -11.03 4.49
N LYS A 198 -22.81 -10.98 3.16
CA LYS A 198 -24.05 -11.36 2.47
C LYS A 198 -24.16 -12.89 2.39
N LYS A 199 -25.18 -13.44 3.06
CA LYS A 199 -25.48 -14.88 3.04
C LYS A 199 -25.81 -15.36 1.63
N GLY A 200 -25.20 -16.46 1.21
CA GLY A 200 -25.49 -17.15 -0.05
C GLY A 200 -24.97 -16.46 -1.32
N PHE A 201 -24.09 -15.46 -1.18
CA PHE A 201 -23.47 -14.77 -2.30
C PHE A 201 -22.14 -15.42 -2.68
N ASP A 202 -21.92 -15.67 -3.98
CA ASP A 202 -20.63 -16.14 -4.49
C ASP A 202 -19.62 -14.98 -4.54
N LEU A 203 -18.50 -15.15 -3.84
CA LEU A 203 -17.46 -14.13 -3.72
C LEU A 203 -16.37 -14.25 -4.79
N SER A 204 -16.45 -15.26 -5.68
CA SER A 204 -15.45 -15.51 -6.72
C SER A 204 -15.21 -14.27 -7.59
N ASP A 205 -16.28 -13.67 -8.12
CA ASP A 205 -16.23 -12.45 -8.96
C ASP A 205 -15.61 -11.24 -8.23
N VAL A 206 -15.86 -11.14 -6.92
CA VAL A 206 -15.30 -10.06 -6.09
C VAL A 206 -13.81 -10.32 -5.91
N ARG A 207 -13.44 -11.53 -5.49
CA ARG A 207 -12.07 -11.95 -5.18
C ARG A 207 -11.11 -11.77 -6.36
N GLU A 208 -11.55 -12.02 -7.58
CA GLU A 208 -10.75 -11.80 -8.79
C GLU A 208 -10.37 -10.32 -9.01
N LYS A 209 -11.16 -9.38 -8.48
CA LYS A 209 -10.95 -7.92 -8.62
C LYS A 209 -10.13 -7.32 -7.48
N LEU A 210 -9.93 -8.05 -6.39
CA LEU A 210 -9.20 -7.62 -5.20
C LEU A 210 -7.69 -7.75 -5.39
N CYS A 211 -6.94 -6.77 -4.89
CA CYS A 211 -5.49 -6.91 -4.73
C CYS A 211 -5.17 -7.81 -3.53
N GLU A 212 -3.89 -8.13 -3.33
CA GLU A 212 -3.50 -9.17 -2.38
C GLU A 212 -3.82 -8.81 -0.91
N SER A 213 -3.62 -7.58 -0.47
CA SER A 213 -4.04 -7.15 0.87
C SER A 213 -5.56 -7.17 1.09
N GLU A 214 -6.34 -6.92 0.05
CA GLU A 214 -7.81 -7.04 0.12
C GLU A 214 -8.28 -8.49 0.12
N ARG A 215 -7.54 -9.38 -0.55
CA ARG A 215 -7.78 -10.84 -0.51
C ARG A 215 -7.46 -11.40 0.86
N GLU A 216 -6.33 -10.99 1.45
CA GLU A 216 -5.99 -11.38 2.82
C GLU A 216 -7.09 -10.95 3.81
N LEU A 217 -7.59 -9.72 3.67
CA LEU A 217 -8.73 -9.23 4.47
C LEU A 217 -9.99 -10.11 4.27
N LEU A 218 -10.31 -10.43 3.01
CA LEU A 218 -11.48 -11.24 2.68
C LEU A 218 -11.36 -12.65 3.26
N ASP A 219 -10.21 -13.29 3.05
CA ASP A 219 -9.93 -14.66 3.50
C ASP A 219 -9.93 -14.73 5.04
N ALA A 220 -9.38 -13.73 5.72
CA ALA A 220 -9.43 -13.62 7.19
C ALA A 220 -10.87 -13.46 7.71
N LEU A 221 -11.70 -12.67 7.03
CA LEU A 221 -13.10 -12.48 7.42
C LEU A 221 -13.93 -13.75 7.20
N ILE A 222 -13.76 -14.42 6.06
CA ILE A 222 -14.44 -15.70 5.78
C ILE A 222 -14.01 -16.77 6.80
N GLY A 223 -12.71 -16.87 7.07
CA GLY A 223 -12.18 -17.79 8.09
C GLY A 223 -12.80 -17.54 9.46
N GLY A 224 -12.84 -16.29 9.92
CA GLY A 224 -13.44 -15.94 11.21
C GLY A 224 -14.95 -16.23 11.28
N LEU A 225 -15.71 -15.96 10.21
CA LEU A 225 -17.14 -16.27 10.15
C LEU A 225 -17.41 -17.78 10.18
N GLU A 226 -16.57 -18.57 9.51
CA GLU A 226 -16.70 -20.03 9.49
C GLU A 226 -16.32 -20.63 10.85
N GLU A 227 -15.25 -20.14 11.49
CA GLU A 227 -14.86 -20.53 12.84
C GLU A 227 -15.97 -20.23 13.86
N GLU A 228 -16.58 -19.04 13.82
CA GLU A 228 -17.71 -18.66 14.66
C GLU A 228 -18.90 -19.61 14.42
N ARG A 229 -19.23 -19.89 13.16
CA ARG A 229 -20.31 -20.81 12.78
C ARG A 229 -20.06 -22.23 13.32
N GLN A 230 -18.84 -22.74 13.17
CA GLN A 230 -18.44 -24.07 13.68
C GLN A 230 -18.50 -24.13 15.20
N TRP A 231 -18.07 -23.09 15.89
CA TRP A 231 -18.17 -22.98 17.34
C TRP A 231 -19.65 -23.03 17.79
N HIS A 232 -20.53 -22.28 17.15
CA HIS A 232 -21.97 -22.33 17.44
C HIS A 232 -22.59 -23.71 17.18
N HIS A 233 -22.15 -24.44 16.15
CA HIS A 233 -22.63 -25.79 15.87
C HIS A 233 -22.09 -26.86 16.83
N SER A 234 -20.97 -26.62 17.50
CA SER A 234 -20.37 -27.57 18.44
C SER A 234 -20.74 -27.30 19.90
N ALA A 235 -21.15 -26.06 20.21
CA ALA A 235 -21.57 -25.66 21.55
C ALA A 235 -23.02 -26.05 21.91
N PHE A 236 -23.83 -26.47 20.92
CA PHE A 236 -25.22 -26.90 21.08
C PHE A 236 -25.45 -28.24 20.37
#